data_AF-A0A9X8REE9-F1
#
_entry.id   AF-A0A9X8REE9-F1
#
_cell.length_a   1.000
_cell.length_b   1.000
_cell.length_c   1.000
_cell.angle_alpha   90.00
_cell.angle_beta   90.00
_cell.angle_gamma   90.00
#
_symmetry.space_group_name_H-M   'P 1'
#
loop_
_entity.id
_entity.type
_entity.pdbx_description
1 polymer ?
#
loop_
_entity_poly.entity_id
_entity_poly.type
_entity_poly.pdbx_seq_one_letter_code
_entity_poly.pdbx_strand_id
1 'polypeptide(L)'
;MDEKKSSYLEKKTEAAMMKDDKGLSFVFQRAKLLMQDPLELQLIHEADDALQKHIEVTEDEVKIRVNPPASFFVFSKAKDKNPLSRWLSSYQILKKIRNHELSRLQLVVCPENIVFDSSLAPYFLHYGVKDSLPPYENDQDELFKETKATVSALVDGQYTFEEYLLYHKTLKLSNETQSILASGTWDELSTVIQNRIDALEKEEKAFVHIPEKKWKTGRYTLRGTVIVLVPLLLFTIYTLFFSHPKQEAYVASGESFLKQKYSEVIDRLENYDPKKMPYVVQYELAKSYVTYEPLDDVRKKNVENAITLQTDSQYLLYWIYIGRGMNEDAIDLGRIMEDRELITYGLLNQKEQIKLDDNLSGEEKETQIKEIDTELSEYEKELKELQKQLEEQQDQNQSSTESNIEDKGAAETKPAVKEEAEKESASKDSSNKSS
;
A
#
# COMPACT_ATOMS: atom_id res chain seq x y z
N MET A 1 -21.50 56.61 -8.65
CA MET A 1 -22.67 56.21 -9.45
C MET A 1 -22.14 55.21 -10.45
N ASP A 2 -22.25 53.92 -10.15
CA ASP A 2 -21.79 52.88 -11.06
C ASP A 2 -22.77 52.80 -12.22
N GLU A 3 -22.33 53.19 -13.41
CA GLU A 3 -23.04 52.92 -14.66
C GLU A 3 -23.24 51.40 -14.75
N LYS A 4 -24.48 50.96 -14.55
CA LYS A 4 -24.89 49.58 -14.79
C LYS A 4 -24.58 49.29 -16.26
N LYS A 5 -23.52 48.53 -16.53
CA LYS A 5 -23.15 48.15 -17.90
C LYS A 5 -24.37 47.50 -18.55
N SER A 6 -24.88 48.12 -19.60
CA SER A 6 -26.01 47.59 -20.37
C SER A 6 -25.61 46.27 -21.00
N SER A 7 -26.56 45.34 -20.99
CA SER A 7 -26.40 44.01 -21.55
C SER A 7 -26.30 44.06 -23.09
N TYR A 8 -25.74 43.04 -23.74
CA TYR A 8 -25.70 43.00 -25.21
C TYR A 8 -27.11 43.06 -25.81
N LEU A 9 -28.06 42.34 -25.21
CA LEU A 9 -29.45 42.33 -25.65
C LEU A 9 -30.13 43.69 -25.47
N GLU A 10 -29.88 44.39 -24.35
CA GLU A 10 -30.39 45.76 -24.13
C GLU A 10 -29.82 46.74 -25.14
N LYS A 11 -28.51 46.66 -25.45
CA LYS A 11 -27.88 47.51 -26.47
C LYS A 11 -28.48 47.28 -27.87
N LYS A 12 -28.72 46.01 -28.23
CA LYS A 12 -29.21 45.63 -29.56
C LYS A 12 -30.69 45.95 -29.75
N THR A 13 -31.49 45.89 -28.69
CA THR A 13 -32.95 46.07 -28.76
C THR A 13 -33.42 47.44 -28.27
N GLU A 14 -32.53 48.23 -27.65
CA GLU A 14 -32.85 49.44 -26.89
C GLU A 14 -33.93 49.24 -25.80
N ALA A 15 -34.16 47.98 -25.40
CA ALA A 15 -35.10 47.62 -24.36
C ALA A 15 -34.46 47.71 -22.99
N ALA A 16 -35.23 48.12 -21.99
CA ALA A 16 -34.85 47.96 -20.59
C ALA A 16 -35.25 46.56 -20.12
N MET A 17 -34.29 45.75 -19.67
CA MET A 17 -34.57 44.46 -19.07
C MET A 17 -34.78 44.58 -17.56
N MET A 18 -35.96 44.18 -17.10
CA MET A 18 -36.28 44.08 -15.68
C MET A 18 -36.52 42.62 -15.30
N LYS A 19 -35.82 42.17 -14.26
CA LYS A 19 -36.01 40.83 -13.69
C LYS A 19 -36.87 40.97 -12.43
N ASP A 20 -38.00 40.27 -12.41
CA ASP A 20 -38.91 40.20 -11.27
C ASP A 20 -38.89 38.76 -10.70
N ASP A 21 -39.45 38.56 -9.51
CA ASP A 21 -39.48 37.25 -8.83
C ASP A 21 -40.24 36.18 -9.63
N LYS A 22 -41.08 36.59 -10.59
CA LYS A 22 -41.94 35.72 -11.40
C LYS A 22 -41.49 35.54 -12.86
N GLY A 23 -40.51 36.29 -13.35
CA GLY A 23 -40.10 36.25 -14.76
C GLY A 23 -39.21 37.39 -15.23
N LEU A 24 -38.95 37.43 -16.54
CA LEU A 24 -38.17 38.49 -17.20
C LEU A 24 -39.12 39.42 -17.98
N SER A 25 -38.97 40.72 -17.83
CA SER A 25 -39.75 41.74 -18.55
C SER A 25 -38.85 42.58 -19.44
N PHE A 26 -39.22 42.70 -20.71
CA PHE A 26 -38.62 43.61 -21.67
C PHE A 26 -39.53 44.82 -21.83
N VAL A 27 -39.02 46.02 -21.57
CA VAL A 27 -39.78 47.28 -21.71
C VAL A 27 -39.18 48.10 -22.84
N PHE A 28 -40.01 48.42 -23.82
CA PHE A 28 -39.68 49.23 -24.99
C PHE A 28 -40.45 50.54 -24.94
N GLN A 29 -39.79 51.63 -25.34
CA GLN A 29 -40.46 52.91 -25.53
C GLN A 29 -41.19 52.88 -26.87
N ARG A 30 -42.53 53.01 -26.86
CA ARG A 30 -43.37 52.89 -28.05
C ARG A 30 -42.99 53.90 -29.13
N ALA A 31 -42.61 55.11 -28.75
CA ALA A 31 -42.16 56.15 -29.68
C ALA A 31 -40.89 55.79 -30.48
N LYS A 32 -40.11 54.81 -30.02
CA LYS A 32 -38.90 54.32 -30.70
C LYS A 32 -39.16 53.08 -31.57
N LEU A 33 -40.36 52.49 -31.47
CA LEU A 33 -40.73 51.31 -32.23
C LEU A 33 -41.31 51.67 -33.60
N LEU A 34 -41.11 50.78 -34.57
CA LEU A 34 -41.72 50.90 -35.91
C LEU A 34 -43.13 50.31 -35.99
N MET A 35 -43.58 49.65 -34.91
CA MET A 35 -44.90 49.02 -34.78
C MET A 35 -46.05 49.99 -35.06
N GLN A 36 -46.91 49.63 -36.01
CA GLN A 36 -48.12 50.40 -36.35
C GLN A 36 -49.34 49.85 -35.63
N ASP A 37 -49.53 48.52 -35.65
CA ASP A 37 -50.64 47.82 -35.00
C ASP A 37 -50.13 46.87 -33.89
N PRO A 38 -50.69 46.93 -32.66
CA PRO A 38 -50.42 45.95 -31.61
C PRO A 38 -50.62 44.48 -32.02
N LEU A 39 -51.48 44.19 -33.00
CA LEU A 39 -51.72 42.84 -33.51
C LEU A 39 -50.46 42.22 -34.16
N GLU A 40 -49.51 43.04 -34.63
CA GLU A 40 -48.26 42.56 -35.20
C GLU A 40 -47.42 41.75 -34.20
N LEU A 41 -47.59 42.01 -32.90
CA LEU A 41 -46.89 41.33 -31.82
C LEU A 41 -47.51 39.97 -31.44
N GLN A 42 -48.70 39.63 -31.93
CA GLN A 42 -49.35 38.35 -31.61
C GLN A 42 -48.53 37.14 -32.08
N LEU A 43 -47.74 37.30 -33.15
CA LEU A 43 -46.84 36.27 -33.67
C LEU A 43 -45.82 35.79 -32.64
N ILE A 44 -45.49 36.62 -31.63
CA ILE A 44 -44.57 36.26 -30.55
C ILE A 44 -45.19 35.18 -29.65
N HIS A 45 -46.51 35.10 -29.54
CA HIS A 45 -47.20 34.03 -28.80
C HIS A 45 -47.11 32.68 -29.53
N GLU A 46 -47.06 32.68 -30.86
CA GLU A 46 -46.99 31.47 -31.69
C GLU A 46 -45.57 30.90 -31.82
N ALA A 47 -44.55 31.62 -31.33
CA ALA A 47 -43.16 31.26 -31.48
C ALA A 47 -42.75 30.01 -30.67
N ASP A 48 -43.28 29.87 -29.45
CA ASP A 48 -42.95 28.78 -28.53
C ASP A 48 -44.08 28.53 -27.52
N ASP A 49 -44.81 27.42 -27.66
CA ASP A 49 -45.89 27.03 -26.73
C ASP A 49 -45.40 26.86 -25.27
N ALA A 50 -44.13 26.55 -25.08
CA ALA A 50 -43.56 26.26 -23.77
C ALA A 50 -43.26 27.53 -22.93
N LEU A 51 -43.12 28.70 -23.56
CA LEU A 51 -42.87 29.97 -22.87
C LEU A 51 -44.13 30.82 -22.88
N GLN A 52 -44.74 31.01 -21.71
CA GLN A 52 -45.86 31.93 -21.57
C GLN A 52 -45.35 33.37 -21.66
N LYS A 53 -45.65 34.01 -22.79
CA LYS A 53 -45.37 35.43 -23.05
C LYS A 53 -46.64 36.23 -22.88
N HIS A 54 -46.59 37.33 -22.15
CA HIS A 54 -47.68 38.29 -22.01
C HIS A 54 -47.22 39.65 -22.53
N ILE A 55 -47.97 40.21 -23.47
CA ILE A 55 -47.65 41.46 -24.14
C ILE A 55 -48.67 42.50 -23.69
N GLU A 56 -48.17 43.58 -23.11
CA GLU A 56 -48.96 44.71 -22.61
C GLU A 56 -48.52 45.95 -23.39
N VAL A 57 -49.42 46.48 -24.22
CA VAL A 57 -49.16 47.69 -25.03
C VAL A 57 -49.92 48.85 -24.40
N THR A 58 -49.17 49.87 -23.96
CA THR A 58 -49.69 51.13 -23.42
C THR A 58 -49.47 52.27 -24.42
N GLU A 59 -49.87 53.50 -24.07
CA GLU A 59 -49.63 54.68 -24.93
C GLU A 59 -48.14 54.99 -25.10
N ASP A 60 -47.36 54.80 -24.03
CA ASP A 60 -45.94 55.17 -24.02
C ASP A 60 -44.99 53.97 -24.15
N GLU A 61 -45.40 52.79 -23.67
CA GLU A 61 -44.51 51.63 -23.54
C GLU A 61 -45.13 50.33 -24.06
N VAL A 62 -44.29 49.46 -24.60
CA VAL A 62 -44.61 48.05 -24.88
C VAL A 62 -43.84 47.19 -23.90
N LYS A 63 -44.55 46.38 -23.12
CA LYS A 63 -43.97 45.49 -22.11
C LYS A 63 -44.24 44.04 -22.46
N ILE A 64 -43.16 43.26 -22.63
CA ILE A 64 -43.22 41.82 -22.90
C ILE A 64 -42.72 41.10 -21.66
N ARG A 65 -43.62 40.41 -20.96
CA ARG A 65 -43.28 39.57 -19.80
C ARG A 65 -43.18 38.12 -20.23
N VAL A 66 -42.06 37.49 -19.91
CA VAL A 66 -41.79 36.09 -20.21
C VAL A 66 -41.63 35.35 -18.90
N ASN A 67 -42.46 34.34 -18.69
CA ASN A 67 -42.43 33.49 -17.50
C ASN A 67 -42.00 32.07 -17.90
N PRO A 68 -40.70 31.73 -17.80
CA PRO A 68 -40.23 30.37 -18.04
C PRO A 68 -40.80 29.41 -16.98
N PRO A 69 -41.19 28.18 -17.38
CA PRO A 69 -41.57 27.15 -16.42
C PRO A 69 -40.45 26.86 -15.40
N ALA A 70 -40.81 26.40 -14.20
CA ALA A 70 -39.83 26.11 -13.14
C ALA A 70 -38.82 25.00 -13.49
N SER A 71 -39.14 24.14 -14.48
CA SER A 71 -38.25 23.10 -15.00
C SER A 71 -37.13 23.63 -15.91
N PHE A 72 -37.21 24.90 -16.32
CA PHE A 72 -36.25 25.53 -17.22
C PHE A 72 -35.06 26.07 -16.41
N PHE A 73 -33.90 26.14 -17.06
CA PHE A 73 -32.70 26.72 -16.47
C PHE A 73 -32.03 27.72 -17.41
N VAL A 74 -31.38 28.70 -16.79
CA VAL A 74 -30.65 29.77 -17.48
C VAL A 74 -29.34 29.29 -18.10
N PHE A 75 -28.83 30.04 -19.07
CA PHE A 75 -27.58 29.74 -19.77
C PHE A 75 -26.37 29.48 -18.86
N SER A 76 -26.24 30.21 -17.74
CA SER A 76 -25.14 29.98 -16.78
C SER A 76 -25.14 28.56 -16.21
N LYS A 77 -26.32 28.01 -15.88
CA LYS A 77 -26.44 26.62 -15.41
C LYS A 77 -26.11 25.60 -16.51
N ALA A 78 -26.32 25.95 -17.78
CA ALA A 78 -25.92 25.10 -18.91
C ALA A 78 -24.39 24.99 -19.01
N LYS A 79 -23.69 26.11 -18.77
CA LYS A 79 -22.22 26.18 -18.74
C LYS A 79 -21.59 25.35 -17.61
N ASP A 80 -22.31 25.12 -16.52
CA ASP A 80 -21.83 24.31 -15.39
C ASP A 80 -22.06 22.79 -15.55
N LYS A 81 -22.73 22.35 -16.64
CA LYS A 81 -22.97 20.92 -16.90
C LYS A 81 -21.72 20.20 -17.45
N ASN A 82 -21.79 18.87 -17.53
CA ASN A 82 -20.73 18.06 -18.12
C ASN A 82 -20.41 18.50 -19.57
N PRO A 83 -19.16 18.28 -20.04
CA PRO A 83 -18.75 18.67 -21.40
C PRO A 83 -19.73 18.17 -22.47
N LEU A 84 -20.18 16.91 -22.39
CA LEU A 84 -21.14 16.35 -23.35
C LEU A 84 -22.45 17.14 -23.40
N SER A 85 -23.06 17.49 -22.25
CA SER A 85 -24.28 18.31 -22.24
C SER A 85 -24.06 19.69 -22.82
N ARG A 86 -22.89 20.31 -22.59
CA ARG A 86 -22.57 21.65 -23.15
C ARG A 86 -22.55 21.59 -24.68
N TRP A 87 -21.89 20.58 -25.25
CA TRP A 87 -21.86 20.35 -26.70
C TRP A 87 -23.22 19.96 -27.28
N LEU A 88 -24.00 19.12 -26.59
CA LEU A 88 -25.37 18.78 -26.99
C LEU A 88 -26.28 20.02 -26.99
N SER A 89 -26.18 20.86 -25.98
CA SER A 89 -26.93 22.12 -25.90
C SER A 89 -26.57 23.05 -27.07
N SER A 90 -25.27 23.17 -27.40
CA SER A 90 -24.81 23.92 -28.58
C SER A 90 -25.41 23.37 -29.88
N TYR A 91 -25.46 22.05 -30.05
CA TYR A 91 -26.09 21.43 -31.21
C TYR A 91 -27.59 21.72 -31.29
N GLN A 92 -28.29 21.68 -30.17
CA GLN A 92 -29.72 22.02 -30.12
C GLN A 92 -29.99 23.50 -30.46
N ILE A 93 -29.08 24.42 -30.10
CA ILE A 93 -29.17 25.84 -30.53
C ILE A 93 -29.12 25.93 -32.05
N LEU A 94 -28.15 25.28 -32.68
CA LEU A 94 -28.06 25.26 -34.15
C LEU A 94 -29.32 24.68 -34.79
N LYS A 95 -29.82 23.56 -34.25
CA LYS A 95 -31.04 22.93 -34.75
C LYS A 95 -32.26 23.84 -34.65
N LYS A 96 -32.42 24.56 -33.52
CA LYS A 96 -33.53 25.49 -33.30
C LYS A 96 -33.47 26.68 -34.26
N ILE A 97 -32.28 27.23 -34.51
CA ILE A 97 -32.09 28.35 -35.45
C ILE A 97 -32.41 27.91 -36.88
N ARG A 98 -31.93 26.74 -37.30
CA ARG A 98 -32.17 26.22 -38.66
C ARG A 98 -33.62 25.86 -38.93
N ASN A 99 -34.32 25.34 -37.92
CA ASN A 99 -35.71 24.92 -38.04
C ASN A 99 -36.70 26.06 -37.74
N HIS A 100 -36.23 27.30 -37.62
CA HIS A 100 -37.10 28.43 -37.36
C HIS A 100 -37.86 28.83 -38.63
N GLU A 101 -39.11 28.41 -38.74
CA GLU A 101 -39.94 28.57 -39.95
C GLU A 101 -40.54 29.98 -40.10
N LEU A 102 -40.56 30.78 -39.03
CA LEU A 102 -41.25 32.07 -38.99
C LEU A 102 -40.34 33.20 -39.51
N SER A 103 -40.41 33.49 -40.81
CA SER A 103 -39.60 34.54 -41.46
C SER A 103 -39.82 35.96 -40.92
N ARG A 104 -40.98 36.22 -40.30
CA ARG A 104 -41.32 37.51 -39.69
C ARG A 104 -40.76 37.68 -38.28
N LEU A 105 -40.43 36.58 -37.60
CA LEU A 105 -39.77 36.61 -36.30
C LEU A 105 -38.25 36.60 -36.50
N GLN A 106 -37.57 37.45 -35.75
CA GLN A 106 -36.12 37.61 -35.85
C GLN A 106 -35.44 37.19 -34.55
N LEU A 107 -34.39 36.40 -34.70
CA LEU A 107 -33.67 35.80 -33.58
C LEU A 107 -32.48 36.68 -33.19
N VAL A 108 -32.25 36.78 -31.88
CA VAL A 108 -30.98 37.29 -31.32
C VAL A 108 -30.38 36.17 -30.49
N VAL A 109 -29.19 35.72 -30.87
CA VAL A 109 -28.55 34.56 -30.24
C VAL A 109 -27.49 35.06 -29.26
N CYS A 110 -27.89 35.20 -27.99
CA CYS A 110 -26.98 35.56 -26.93
C CYS A 110 -27.31 34.80 -25.63
N PRO A 111 -26.34 34.65 -24.71
CA PRO A 111 -26.57 33.95 -23.44
C PRO A 111 -27.74 34.48 -22.60
N GLU A 112 -28.03 35.78 -22.70
CA GLU A 112 -29.10 36.44 -21.96
C GLU A 112 -30.48 36.16 -22.54
N ASN A 113 -30.55 35.86 -23.85
CA ASN A 113 -31.80 35.59 -24.53
C ASN A 113 -32.19 34.10 -24.51
N ILE A 114 -31.36 33.21 -23.97
CA ILE A 114 -31.54 31.76 -24.07
C ILE A 114 -31.79 31.13 -22.69
N VAL A 115 -32.85 30.33 -22.63
CA VAL A 115 -33.12 29.40 -21.54
C VAL A 115 -33.24 27.99 -22.10
N PHE A 116 -32.97 26.99 -21.28
CA PHE A 116 -33.01 25.58 -21.68
C PHE A 116 -34.06 24.84 -20.87
N ASP A 117 -34.72 23.88 -21.51
CA ASP A 117 -35.55 22.90 -20.81
C ASP A 117 -34.68 21.76 -20.23
N SER A 118 -35.32 20.81 -19.56
CA SER A 118 -34.64 19.64 -19.01
C SER A 118 -34.00 18.73 -20.08
N SER A 119 -34.41 18.83 -21.35
CA SER A 119 -33.86 18.07 -22.48
C SER A 119 -32.66 18.75 -23.17
N LEU A 120 -32.20 19.89 -22.63
CA LEU A 120 -31.17 20.76 -23.21
C LEU A 120 -31.60 21.46 -24.50
N ALA A 121 -32.90 21.49 -24.80
CA ALA A 121 -33.46 22.24 -25.92
C ALA A 121 -33.53 23.75 -25.55
N PRO A 122 -33.03 24.64 -26.41
CA PRO A 122 -33.04 26.08 -26.17
C PRO A 122 -34.35 26.72 -26.58
N TYR A 123 -34.73 27.73 -25.80
CA TYR A 123 -35.87 28.60 -26.03
C TYR A 123 -35.43 30.06 -25.89
N PHE A 124 -35.96 30.92 -26.77
CA PHE A 124 -35.60 32.33 -26.79
C PHE A 124 -36.63 33.16 -26.03
N LEU A 125 -36.15 34.02 -25.13
CA LEU A 125 -37.00 34.88 -24.32
C LEU A 125 -37.63 35.97 -25.19
N HIS A 126 -36.79 36.65 -25.98
CA HIS A 126 -37.13 37.74 -26.88
C HIS A 126 -37.01 37.33 -28.35
N TYR A 127 -37.97 37.80 -29.15
CA TYR A 127 -37.97 37.72 -30.61
C TYR A 127 -38.22 39.12 -31.16
N GLY A 128 -37.44 39.51 -32.17
CA GLY A 128 -37.79 40.66 -33.00
C GLY A 128 -38.97 40.32 -33.90
N VAL A 129 -39.70 41.34 -34.32
CA VAL A 129 -40.77 41.23 -35.31
C VAL A 129 -40.42 42.21 -36.42
N LYS A 130 -40.27 41.68 -37.63
CA LYS A 130 -39.90 42.48 -38.81
C LYS A 130 -40.80 43.72 -38.92
N ASP A 131 -40.16 44.87 -39.04
CA ASP A 131 -40.78 46.20 -39.16
C ASP A 131 -41.66 46.63 -37.97
N SER A 132 -41.64 45.92 -36.83
CA SER A 132 -42.48 46.20 -35.65
C SER A 132 -41.68 46.32 -34.36
N LEU A 133 -40.86 45.31 -34.05
CA LEU A 133 -40.13 45.17 -32.78
C LEU A 133 -38.68 44.77 -33.06
N PRO A 134 -37.68 45.39 -32.42
CA PRO A 134 -36.27 45.13 -32.73
C PRO A 134 -35.82 43.71 -32.30
N PRO A 135 -34.86 43.08 -33.00
CA PRO A 135 -34.28 43.53 -34.27
C PRO A 135 -35.34 43.55 -35.39
N TYR A 136 -35.21 44.54 -36.28
CA TYR A 136 -36.15 44.79 -37.38
C TYR A 136 -35.72 44.12 -38.69
N GLU A 137 -34.44 43.83 -38.86
CA GLU A 137 -33.86 43.19 -40.02
C GLU A 137 -33.19 41.85 -39.68
N ASN A 138 -33.31 40.90 -40.61
CA ASN A 138 -32.73 39.58 -40.48
C ASN A 138 -31.31 39.57 -41.10
N ASP A 139 -30.30 39.98 -40.32
CA ASP A 139 -28.90 39.85 -40.69
C ASP A 139 -28.39 38.42 -40.37
N GLN A 140 -28.29 37.59 -41.41
CA GLN A 140 -27.82 36.22 -41.30
C GLN A 140 -26.33 36.11 -40.94
N ASP A 141 -25.50 37.09 -41.35
CA ASP A 141 -24.08 37.10 -41.05
C ASP A 141 -23.85 37.46 -39.59
N GLU A 142 -24.62 38.41 -39.07
CA GLU A 142 -24.62 38.75 -37.65
C GLU A 142 -25.14 37.60 -36.80
N LEU A 143 -26.28 36.99 -37.19
CA LEU A 143 -26.83 35.81 -36.52
C LEU A 143 -25.82 34.67 -36.44
N PHE A 144 -25.04 34.45 -37.51
CA PHE A 144 -24.00 33.43 -37.53
C PHE A 144 -22.84 33.75 -36.57
N LYS A 145 -22.41 35.02 -36.51
CA LYS A 145 -21.37 35.48 -35.55
C LYS A 145 -21.85 35.35 -34.11
N GLU A 146 -23.07 35.77 -33.83
CA GLU A 146 -23.75 35.63 -32.52
C GLU A 146 -23.83 34.16 -32.09
N THR A 147 -24.18 33.27 -33.02
CA THR A 147 -24.26 31.84 -32.75
C THR A 147 -22.89 31.26 -32.40
N LYS A 148 -21.85 31.58 -33.18
CA LYS A 148 -20.49 31.14 -32.87
C LYS A 148 -20.04 31.62 -31.50
N ALA A 149 -20.22 32.91 -31.19
CA ALA A 149 -19.85 33.48 -29.91
C ALA A 149 -20.60 32.83 -28.74
N THR A 150 -21.90 32.55 -28.91
CA THR A 150 -22.72 31.86 -27.92
C THR A 150 -22.28 30.42 -27.70
N VAL A 151 -22.01 29.67 -28.76
CA VAL A 151 -21.51 28.29 -28.70
C VAL A 151 -20.13 28.24 -28.02
N SER A 152 -19.23 29.16 -28.38
CA SER A 152 -17.90 29.28 -27.74
C SER A 152 -18.01 29.62 -26.24
N ALA A 153 -18.93 30.52 -25.88
CA ALA A 153 -19.19 30.85 -24.48
C ALA A 153 -19.77 29.68 -23.67
N LEU A 154 -20.52 28.78 -24.32
CA LEU A 154 -21.12 27.61 -23.68
C LEU A 154 -20.11 26.47 -23.48
N VAL A 155 -19.29 26.22 -24.51
CA VAL A 155 -18.34 25.10 -24.55
C VAL A 155 -17.07 25.38 -23.74
N ASP A 156 -16.43 26.50 -24.01
CA ASP A 156 -15.11 26.82 -23.46
C ASP A 156 -15.28 27.71 -22.23
N GLY A 157 -16.03 28.81 -22.41
CA GLY A 157 -16.42 29.69 -21.32
C GLY A 157 -15.25 30.39 -20.62
N GLN A 158 -14.07 30.41 -21.24
CA GLN A 158 -12.90 31.16 -20.76
C GLN A 158 -13.11 32.67 -20.83
N TYR A 159 -13.82 33.12 -21.88
CA TYR A 159 -14.17 34.51 -22.10
C TYR A 159 -15.69 34.69 -22.08
N THR A 160 -16.12 35.95 -21.97
CA THR A 160 -17.52 36.36 -22.08
C THR A 160 -18.00 36.33 -23.53
N PHE A 161 -19.32 36.33 -23.73
CA PHE A 161 -19.91 36.35 -25.06
C PHE A 161 -19.46 37.58 -25.89
N GLU A 162 -19.46 38.78 -25.30
CA GLU A 162 -19.04 40.00 -26.00
C GLU A 162 -17.56 39.90 -26.43
N GLU A 163 -16.72 39.27 -25.61
CA GLU A 163 -15.30 39.04 -25.94
C GLU A 163 -15.12 38.08 -27.12
N TYR A 164 -15.87 36.98 -27.17
CA TYR A 164 -15.86 36.08 -28.32
C TYR A 164 -16.45 36.74 -29.57
N LEU A 165 -17.43 37.62 -29.43
CA LEU A 165 -18.04 38.32 -30.57
C LEU A 165 -17.07 39.35 -31.19
N LEU A 166 -16.50 40.23 -30.36
CA LEU A 166 -15.75 41.40 -30.81
C LEU A 166 -14.23 41.17 -30.92
N TYR A 167 -13.66 40.36 -30.03
CA TYR A 167 -12.20 40.26 -29.84
C TYR A 167 -11.63 38.88 -30.21
N HIS A 168 -12.38 38.00 -30.87
CA HIS A 168 -11.91 36.65 -31.20
C HIS A 168 -10.59 36.58 -31.99
N LYS A 169 -10.22 37.64 -32.72
CA LYS A 169 -8.96 37.68 -33.51
C LYS A 169 -7.71 37.92 -32.66
N THR A 170 -7.85 38.53 -31.49
CA THR A 170 -6.73 38.92 -30.61
C THR A 170 -6.65 38.07 -29.35
N LEU A 171 -7.72 37.37 -28.99
CA LEU A 171 -7.77 36.49 -27.83
C LEU A 171 -7.02 35.18 -28.07
N LYS A 172 -6.46 34.62 -26.99
CA LYS A 172 -5.88 33.27 -27.00
C LYS A 172 -7.00 32.25 -26.82
N LEU A 173 -7.44 31.65 -27.92
CA LEU A 173 -8.57 30.71 -27.97
C LEU A 173 -8.10 29.27 -27.73
N SER A 174 -9.00 28.43 -27.20
CA SER A 174 -8.80 26.98 -27.19
C SER A 174 -8.92 26.39 -28.61
N ASN A 175 -8.35 25.20 -28.82
CA ASN A 175 -8.42 24.52 -30.12
C ASN A 175 -9.88 24.32 -30.58
N GLU A 176 -10.76 23.97 -29.65
CA GLU A 176 -12.20 23.77 -29.91
C GLU A 176 -12.88 25.06 -30.35
N THR A 177 -12.64 26.15 -29.61
CA THR A 177 -13.19 27.47 -29.91
C THR A 177 -12.66 28.02 -31.25
N GLN A 178 -11.39 27.75 -31.56
CA GLN A 178 -10.80 28.14 -32.85
C GLN A 178 -11.48 27.42 -34.03
N SER A 179 -11.76 26.12 -33.91
CA SER A 179 -12.52 25.37 -34.92
C SER A 179 -13.95 25.89 -35.09
N ILE A 180 -14.63 26.26 -34.00
CA ILE A 180 -15.97 26.86 -34.04
C ILE A 180 -15.93 28.21 -34.79
N LEU A 181 -15.02 29.11 -34.42
CA LEU A 181 -14.97 30.46 -34.99
C LEU A 181 -14.51 30.47 -36.46
N ALA A 182 -13.63 29.53 -36.84
CA ALA A 182 -13.12 29.37 -38.20
C ALA A 182 -14.14 28.81 -39.20
N SER A 183 -15.23 28.18 -38.75
CA SER A 183 -16.24 27.60 -39.63
C SER A 183 -16.86 28.66 -40.56
N GLY A 184 -16.87 28.44 -41.87
CA GLY A 184 -17.40 29.39 -42.84
C GLY A 184 -18.91 29.27 -43.03
N THR A 185 -19.44 28.08 -42.83
CA THR A 185 -20.84 27.74 -43.10
C THR A 185 -21.54 27.11 -41.89
N TRP A 186 -22.87 27.15 -41.89
CA TRP A 186 -23.69 26.48 -40.89
C TRP A 186 -23.38 24.97 -40.83
N ASP A 187 -23.14 24.32 -41.97
CA ASP A 187 -22.89 22.87 -42.06
C ASP A 187 -21.53 22.49 -41.51
N GLU A 188 -20.51 23.30 -41.77
CA GLU A 188 -19.19 23.15 -41.14
C GLU A 188 -19.29 23.29 -39.62
N LEU A 189 -20.00 24.30 -39.12
CA LEU A 189 -20.19 24.49 -37.69
C LEU A 189 -20.91 23.30 -37.04
N SER A 190 -21.96 22.79 -37.68
CA SER A 190 -22.68 21.59 -37.25
C SER A 190 -21.78 20.37 -37.20
N THR A 191 -20.93 20.20 -38.22
CA THR A 191 -19.98 19.07 -38.32
C THR A 191 -18.92 19.13 -37.22
N VAL A 192 -18.37 20.31 -36.92
CA VAL A 192 -17.41 20.50 -35.81
C VAL A 192 -18.02 20.10 -34.47
N ILE A 193 -19.27 20.53 -34.21
CA ILE A 193 -19.99 20.20 -32.98
C ILE A 193 -20.29 18.69 -32.89
N GLN A 194 -20.81 18.08 -33.96
CA GLN A 194 -21.12 16.64 -34.00
C GLN A 194 -19.87 15.77 -33.79
N ASN A 195 -18.77 16.08 -34.48
CA ASN A 195 -17.52 15.33 -34.32
C ASN A 195 -17.02 15.35 -32.87
N ARG A 196 -17.20 16.48 -32.16
CA ARG A 196 -16.81 16.58 -30.76
C ARG A 196 -17.75 15.82 -29.83
N ILE A 197 -19.06 15.84 -30.10
CA ILE A 197 -20.05 15.00 -29.38
C ILE A 197 -19.67 13.52 -29.52
N ASP A 198 -19.41 13.04 -30.73
CA ASP A 198 -19.05 11.64 -30.99
C ASP A 198 -17.74 11.23 -30.29
N ALA A 199 -16.77 12.13 -30.24
CA ALA A 199 -15.51 11.90 -29.50
C ALA A 199 -15.76 11.78 -28.00
N LEU A 200 -16.56 12.68 -27.41
CA LEU A 200 -16.90 12.65 -25.99
C LEU A 200 -17.73 11.41 -25.62
N GLU A 201 -18.67 10.98 -26.47
CA GLU A 201 -19.41 9.73 -26.24
C GLU A 201 -18.49 8.51 -26.24
N LYS A 202 -17.50 8.48 -27.13
CA LYS A 202 -16.50 7.39 -27.16
C LYS A 202 -15.64 7.38 -25.90
N GLU A 203 -15.23 8.55 -25.43
CA GLU A 203 -14.51 8.70 -24.16
C GLU A 203 -15.37 8.20 -22.98
N GLU A 204 -16.62 8.65 -22.85
CA GLU A 204 -17.53 8.20 -21.78
C GLU A 204 -17.78 6.69 -21.83
N LYS A 205 -18.01 6.11 -23.02
CA LYS A 205 -18.15 4.65 -23.21
C LYS A 205 -16.90 3.89 -22.77
N ALA A 206 -15.71 4.45 -23.00
CA ALA A 206 -14.44 3.86 -22.57
C ALA A 206 -14.24 3.96 -21.04
N PHE A 207 -14.72 5.02 -20.39
CA PHE A 207 -14.62 5.19 -18.93
C PHE A 207 -15.61 4.32 -18.15
N VAL A 208 -16.84 4.14 -18.65
CA VAL A 208 -17.88 3.34 -17.95
C VAL A 208 -17.56 1.84 -17.95
N HIS A 209 -16.79 1.37 -18.93
CA HIS A 209 -16.35 -0.03 -18.99
C HIS A 209 -14.87 -0.11 -18.63
N ILE A 210 -14.55 -0.18 -17.33
CA ILE A 210 -13.24 -0.72 -16.92
C ILE A 210 -13.12 -2.08 -17.62
N PRO A 211 -12.15 -2.27 -18.53
CA PRO A 211 -12.08 -3.51 -19.30
C PRO A 211 -11.91 -4.65 -18.29
N GLU A 212 -12.92 -5.53 -18.20
CA GLU A 212 -13.00 -6.55 -17.13
C GLU A 212 -11.71 -7.34 -16.96
N LYS A 213 -10.97 -7.53 -18.06
CA LYS A 213 -9.66 -8.18 -18.09
C LYS A 213 -8.65 -7.49 -17.16
N LYS A 214 -8.53 -6.15 -17.17
CA LYS A 214 -7.60 -5.41 -16.31
C LYS A 214 -8.02 -5.49 -14.83
N TRP A 215 -9.31 -5.42 -14.55
CA TRP A 215 -9.85 -5.54 -13.19
C TRP A 215 -9.64 -6.94 -12.62
N LYS A 216 -9.95 -7.98 -13.40
CA LYS A 216 -9.73 -9.39 -13.01
C LYS A 216 -8.24 -9.66 -12.76
N THR A 217 -7.35 -9.22 -13.64
CA THR A 217 -5.90 -9.36 -13.43
C THR A 217 -5.43 -8.67 -12.15
N GLY A 218 -5.82 -7.41 -11.92
CA GLY A 218 -5.46 -6.67 -10.70
C GLY A 218 -5.93 -7.35 -9.40
N ARG A 219 -7.11 -7.98 -9.44
CA ARG A 219 -7.65 -8.71 -8.28
C ARG A 219 -6.87 -9.97 -7.95
N TYR A 220 -6.44 -10.73 -8.97
CA TYR A 220 -5.66 -11.95 -8.78
C TYR A 220 -4.19 -11.65 -8.44
N THR A 221 -3.59 -10.61 -9.01
CA THR A 221 -2.23 -10.19 -8.65
C THR A 221 -2.17 -9.75 -7.19
N LEU A 222 -3.14 -8.98 -6.71
CA LEU A 222 -3.20 -8.56 -5.30
C LEU A 222 -3.26 -9.77 -4.35
N ARG A 223 -4.11 -10.76 -4.65
CA ARG A 223 -4.20 -12.00 -3.86
C ARG A 223 -2.88 -12.78 -3.88
N GLY A 224 -2.26 -12.92 -5.06
CA GLY A 224 -0.97 -13.57 -5.21
C GLY A 224 0.13 -12.88 -4.40
N THR A 225 0.18 -11.54 -4.44
CA THR A 225 1.14 -10.75 -3.64
C THR A 225 0.94 -10.97 -2.16
N VAL A 226 -0.29 -10.96 -1.64
CA VAL A 226 -0.56 -11.19 -0.22
C VAL A 226 -0.11 -12.59 0.22
N ILE A 227 -0.38 -13.62 -0.60
CA ILE A 227 0.01 -15.01 -0.30
C ILE A 227 1.53 -15.16 -0.21
N VAL A 228 2.30 -14.42 -1.00
CA VAL A 228 3.77 -14.48 -0.99
C VAL A 228 4.38 -13.56 0.09
N LEU A 229 3.81 -12.37 0.29
CA LEU A 229 4.38 -11.35 1.17
C LEU A 229 4.24 -11.72 2.65
N VAL A 230 3.12 -12.30 3.07
CA VAL A 230 2.87 -12.67 4.47
C VAL A 230 3.89 -13.70 5.01
N PRO A 231 4.14 -14.86 4.37
CA PRO A 231 5.13 -15.80 4.86
C PRO A 231 6.55 -15.25 4.80
N LEU A 232 6.87 -14.43 3.78
CA LEU A 232 8.16 -13.77 3.69
C LEU A 232 8.39 -12.81 4.87
N LEU A 233 7.36 -12.04 5.24
CA LEU A 233 7.42 -11.12 6.37
C LEU A 233 7.54 -11.84 7.72
N LEU A 234 6.85 -12.98 7.89
CA LEU A 234 7.02 -13.81 9.09
C LEU A 234 8.43 -14.40 9.19
N PHE A 235 8.98 -14.86 8.07
CA PHE A 235 10.34 -15.36 8.01
C PHE A 235 11.36 -14.28 8.36
N THR A 236 11.21 -13.06 7.83
CA THR A 236 12.12 -11.95 8.15
C THR A 236 12.05 -11.52 9.61
N ILE A 237 10.86 -11.51 10.21
CA ILE A 237 10.72 -11.22 11.65
C ILE A 237 11.42 -12.30 12.47
N TYR A 238 11.21 -13.57 12.14
CA TYR A 238 11.85 -14.67 12.86
C TYR A 238 13.38 -14.59 12.78
N THR A 239 13.95 -14.32 11.60
CA THR A 239 15.41 -14.26 11.45
C THR A 239 16.03 -13.08 12.17
N LEU A 240 15.40 -11.89 12.11
CA LEU A 240 15.94 -10.68 12.74
C LEU A 240 15.84 -10.68 14.27
N PHE A 241 14.75 -11.19 14.83
CA PHE A 241 14.54 -11.13 16.28
C PHE A 241 15.02 -12.37 17.04
N PHE A 242 15.08 -13.54 16.41
CA PHE A 242 15.48 -14.78 17.08
C PHE A 242 16.81 -15.32 16.58
N SER A 243 17.00 -15.41 15.27
CA SER A 243 18.20 -16.07 14.71
C SER A 243 19.45 -15.19 14.79
N HIS A 244 19.36 -13.90 14.46
CA HIS A 244 20.51 -13.00 14.45
C HIS A 244 21.08 -12.72 15.85
N PRO A 245 20.27 -12.35 16.86
CA PRO A 245 20.79 -12.11 18.21
C PRO A 245 21.45 -13.34 18.83
N LYS A 246 20.90 -14.54 18.55
CA LYS A 246 21.48 -15.81 18.97
C LYS A 246 22.87 -16.05 18.37
N GLN A 247 23.04 -15.81 17.07
CA GLN A 247 24.34 -15.95 16.40
C GLN A 247 25.35 -14.91 16.89
N GLU A 248 24.91 -13.66 17.09
CA GLU A 248 25.76 -12.60 17.64
C GLU A 248 26.21 -12.93 19.07
N ALA A 249 25.30 -13.44 19.91
CA ALA A 249 25.63 -13.89 21.26
C ALA A 249 26.68 -15.02 21.25
N TYR A 250 26.60 -15.97 20.31
CA TYR A 250 27.59 -17.05 20.18
C TYR A 250 28.97 -16.55 19.74
N VAL A 251 29.02 -15.60 18.81
CA VAL A 251 30.30 -15.01 18.36
C VAL A 251 30.90 -14.16 19.49
N ALA A 252 30.08 -13.35 20.14
CA ALA A 252 30.52 -12.50 21.25
C ALA A 252 30.93 -13.33 22.48
N SER A 253 30.26 -14.45 22.77
CA SER A 253 30.67 -15.34 23.86
C SER A 253 32.04 -15.95 23.60
N GLY A 254 32.29 -16.42 22.37
CA GLY A 254 33.61 -16.94 21.98
C GLY A 254 34.71 -15.90 22.12
N GLU A 255 34.46 -14.64 21.75
CA GLU A 255 35.41 -13.54 21.96
C GLU A 255 35.72 -13.33 23.46
N SER A 256 34.69 -13.33 24.33
CA SER A 256 34.90 -13.19 25.77
C SER A 256 35.60 -14.41 26.38
N PHE A 257 35.33 -15.61 25.89
CA PHE A 257 36.01 -16.83 26.31
C PHE A 257 37.51 -16.76 26.00
N LEU A 258 37.89 -16.32 24.79
CA LEU A 258 39.29 -16.12 24.40
C LEU A 258 39.99 -15.05 25.24
N LYS A 259 39.25 -14.05 25.73
CA LYS A 259 39.75 -13.03 26.67
C LYS A 259 39.75 -13.48 28.14
N GLN A 260 39.43 -14.75 28.41
CA GLN A 260 39.32 -15.33 29.77
C GLN A 260 38.26 -14.64 30.64
N LYS A 261 37.24 -14.04 30.02
CA LYS A 261 36.13 -13.38 30.70
C LYS A 261 34.94 -14.32 30.84
N TYR A 262 35.09 -15.35 31.66
CA TYR A 262 34.12 -16.44 31.80
C TYR A 262 32.74 -15.97 32.31
N SER A 263 32.67 -14.94 33.16
CA SER A 263 31.37 -14.37 33.60
C SER A 263 30.58 -13.77 32.44
N GLU A 264 31.25 -13.06 31.52
CA GLU A 264 30.57 -12.47 30.35
C GLU A 264 30.06 -13.55 29.38
N VAL A 265 30.70 -14.73 29.35
CA VAL A 265 30.23 -15.89 28.56
C VAL A 265 28.91 -16.41 29.13
N ILE A 266 28.83 -16.53 30.46
CA ILE A 266 27.63 -16.98 31.17
C ILE A 266 26.48 -15.99 30.92
N ASP A 267 26.69 -14.70 31.17
CA ASP A 267 25.66 -13.65 31.04
C ASP A 267 25.10 -13.58 29.60
N ARG A 268 25.98 -13.69 28.59
CA ARG A 268 25.54 -13.64 27.18
C ARG A 268 24.77 -14.87 26.75
N LEU A 269 25.02 -16.02 27.36
CA LEU A 269 24.43 -17.29 26.96
C LEU A 269 23.24 -17.72 27.82
N GLU A 270 22.98 -17.05 28.95
CA GLU A 270 21.96 -17.37 29.95
C GLU A 270 20.58 -17.65 29.33
N ASN A 271 20.10 -16.75 28.47
CA ASN A 271 18.75 -16.81 27.87
C ASN A 271 18.61 -17.82 26.72
N TYR A 272 19.67 -18.55 26.38
CA TYR A 272 19.66 -19.51 25.27
C TYR A 272 19.70 -20.95 25.79
N ASP A 273 18.93 -21.81 25.13
CA ASP A 273 18.81 -23.24 25.44
C ASP A 273 20.13 -23.98 25.14
N PRO A 274 20.77 -24.62 26.15
CA PRO A 274 22.03 -25.35 26.00
C PRO A 274 21.97 -26.48 24.96
N LYS A 275 20.83 -27.17 24.82
CA LYS A 275 20.68 -28.28 23.85
C LYS A 275 20.75 -27.79 22.40
N LYS A 276 20.41 -26.53 22.15
CA LYS A 276 20.39 -25.89 20.81
C LYS A 276 21.65 -25.08 20.51
N MET A 277 22.67 -25.16 21.36
CA MET A 277 23.96 -24.52 21.16
C MET A 277 24.87 -25.38 20.27
N PRO A 278 25.70 -24.78 19.40
CA PRO A 278 26.80 -25.49 18.76
C PRO A 278 27.72 -26.09 19.82
N TYR A 279 28.32 -27.24 19.51
CA TYR A 279 29.21 -27.97 20.42
C TYR A 279 30.33 -27.09 21.02
N VAL A 280 30.95 -26.23 20.21
CA VAL A 280 32.01 -25.32 20.67
C VAL A 280 31.48 -24.33 21.72
N VAL A 281 30.27 -23.81 21.51
CA VAL A 281 29.63 -22.88 22.46
C VAL A 281 29.25 -23.60 23.76
N GLN A 282 28.81 -24.86 23.68
CA GLN A 282 28.58 -25.69 24.88
C GLN A 282 29.90 -25.91 25.64
N TYR A 283 30.99 -26.18 24.95
CA TYR A 283 32.31 -26.33 25.56
C TYR A 283 32.74 -25.04 26.28
N GLU A 284 32.66 -23.89 25.62
CA GLU A 284 33.01 -22.58 26.20
C GLU A 284 32.18 -22.29 27.44
N LEU A 285 30.87 -22.55 27.38
CA LEU A 285 29.94 -22.30 28.47
C LEU A 285 30.15 -23.27 29.64
N ALA A 286 30.27 -24.57 29.37
CA ALA A 286 30.54 -25.59 30.39
C ALA A 286 31.84 -25.30 31.13
N LYS A 287 32.91 -24.98 30.39
CA LYS A 287 34.20 -24.60 30.96
C LYS A 287 34.08 -23.33 31.82
N SER A 288 33.30 -22.35 31.37
CA SER A 288 33.06 -21.10 32.11
C SER A 288 32.33 -21.36 33.44
N TYR A 289 31.32 -22.22 33.46
CA TYR A 289 30.61 -22.59 34.69
C TYR A 289 31.51 -23.34 35.67
N VAL A 290 32.28 -24.33 35.22
CA VAL A 290 33.22 -25.08 36.08
C VAL A 290 34.27 -24.16 36.72
N THR A 291 34.69 -23.10 36.02
CA THR A 291 35.63 -22.12 36.59
C THR A 291 35.05 -21.34 37.78
N TYR A 292 33.73 -21.16 37.88
CA TYR A 292 33.09 -20.49 39.02
C TYR A 292 32.41 -21.44 40.01
N GLU A 293 32.31 -22.72 39.68
CA GLU A 293 31.72 -23.74 40.55
C GLU A 293 32.54 -23.90 41.87
N PRO A 294 31.87 -23.98 43.04
CA PRO A 294 32.52 -24.11 44.35
C PRO A 294 33.03 -25.55 44.60
N LEU A 295 33.95 -26.02 43.74
CA LEU A 295 34.64 -27.30 43.88
C LEU A 295 35.98 -27.13 44.63
N ASP A 296 36.39 -28.18 45.34
CA ASP A 296 37.74 -28.29 45.92
C ASP A 296 38.81 -28.20 44.81
N ASP A 297 39.95 -27.56 45.09
CA ASP A 297 40.96 -27.21 44.07
C ASP A 297 41.47 -28.41 43.27
N VAL A 298 41.56 -29.58 43.90
CA VAL A 298 41.97 -30.84 43.25
C VAL A 298 40.86 -31.37 42.34
N ARG A 299 39.62 -31.41 42.84
CA ARG A 299 38.45 -31.88 42.07
C ARG A 299 38.16 -30.95 40.89
N LYS A 300 38.26 -29.64 41.10
CA LYS A 300 38.11 -28.63 40.06
C LYS A 300 39.11 -28.81 38.93
N LYS A 301 40.39 -29.03 39.23
CA LYS A 301 41.43 -29.30 38.22
C LYS A 301 41.16 -30.59 37.45
N ASN A 302 40.65 -31.63 38.11
CA ASN A 302 40.29 -32.88 37.43
C ASN A 302 39.14 -32.69 36.45
N VAL A 303 38.07 -32.01 36.85
CA VAL A 303 36.94 -31.67 35.97
C VAL A 303 37.39 -30.74 34.83
N GLU A 304 38.20 -29.73 35.14
CA GLU A 304 38.75 -28.82 34.13
C GLU A 304 39.60 -29.53 33.09
N ASN A 305 40.36 -30.55 33.48
CA ASN A 305 41.16 -31.38 32.57
C ASN A 305 40.30 -32.37 31.78
N ALA A 306 39.17 -32.81 32.35
CA ALA A 306 38.20 -33.69 31.69
C ALA A 306 37.36 -32.95 30.63
N ILE A 307 37.18 -31.63 30.75
CA ILE A 307 36.49 -30.79 29.76
C ILE A 307 37.48 -30.36 28.66
N THR A 308 37.46 -31.12 27.57
CA THR A 308 38.25 -30.91 26.35
C THR A 308 37.33 -30.72 25.15
N LEU A 309 37.89 -30.32 24.00
CA LEU A 309 37.16 -30.25 22.73
C LEU A 309 36.78 -31.63 22.14
N GLN A 310 37.12 -32.72 22.83
CA GLN A 310 36.77 -34.09 22.46
C GLN A 310 35.78 -34.73 23.45
N THR A 311 35.42 -34.02 24.51
CA THR A 311 34.53 -34.52 25.56
C THR A 311 33.10 -34.65 25.05
N ASP A 312 32.36 -35.65 25.51
CA ASP A 312 30.99 -35.87 25.07
C ASP A 312 30.08 -34.67 25.38
N SER A 313 29.14 -34.38 24.46
CA SER A 313 28.21 -33.25 24.60
C SER A 313 27.33 -33.38 25.84
N GLN A 314 26.99 -34.60 26.27
CA GLN A 314 26.23 -34.85 27.50
C GLN A 314 27.00 -34.41 28.74
N TYR A 315 28.31 -34.68 28.80
CA TYR A 315 29.14 -34.23 29.92
C TYR A 315 29.26 -32.69 29.95
N LEU A 316 29.33 -32.04 28.78
CA LEU A 316 29.30 -30.57 28.71
C LEU A 316 27.95 -29.99 29.16
N LEU A 317 26.84 -30.57 28.70
CA LEU A 317 25.49 -30.17 29.07
C LEU A 317 25.24 -30.35 30.57
N TYR A 318 25.78 -31.41 31.17
CA TYR A 318 25.69 -31.66 32.61
C TYR A 318 26.23 -30.47 33.41
N TRP A 319 27.45 -30.04 33.13
CA TRP A 319 28.06 -28.90 33.83
C TRP A 319 27.35 -27.57 33.55
N ILE A 320 26.75 -27.40 32.36
CA ILE A 320 25.90 -26.23 32.07
C ILE A 320 24.62 -26.27 32.91
N TYR A 321 23.99 -27.43 33.09
CA TYR A 321 22.77 -27.58 33.89
C TYR A 321 23.03 -27.34 35.37
N ILE A 322 24.11 -27.90 35.89
CA ILE A 322 24.56 -27.61 37.25
C ILE A 322 24.82 -26.10 37.43
N GLY A 323 25.60 -25.49 36.55
CA GLY A 323 25.92 -24.05 36.66
C GLY A 323 24.71 -23.12 36.53
N ARG A 324 23.59 -23.61 35.96
CA ARG A 324 22.32 -22.89 35.86
C ARG A 324 21.31 -23.23 36.96
N GLY A 325 21.65 -24.14 37.88
CA GLY A 325 20.73 -24.64 38.90
C GLY A 325 19.58 -25.50 38.35
N MET A 326 19.71 -26.04 37.14
CA MET A 326 18.77 -27.00 36.55
C MET A 326 19.15 -28.42 36.97
N ASN A 327 19.09 -28.68 38.28
CA ASN A 327 19.65 -29.90 38.88
C ASN A 327 18.91 -31.19 38.45
N GLU A 328 17.60 -31.13 38.19
CA GLU A 328 16.83 -32.27 37.69
C GLU A 328 17.33 -32.75 36.31
N ASP A 329 17.48 -31.82 35.35
CA ASP A 329 18.04 -32.10 34.03
C ASP A 329 19.48 -32.63 34.12
N ALA A 330 20.26 -32.17 35.10
CA ALA A 330 21.62 -32.66 35.35
C ALA A 330 21.63 -34.10 35.89
N ILE A 331 20.77 -34.42 36.86
CA ILE A 331 20.63 -35.77 37.43
C ILE A 331 20.18 -36.76 36.36
N ASP A 332 19.20 -36.40 35.54
CA ASP A 332 18.74 -37.24 34.44
C ASP A 332 19.85 -37.51 33.43
N LEU A 333 20.68 -36.50 33.14
CA LEU A 333 21.83 -36.69 32.25
C LEU A 333 22.90 -37.58 32.90
N GLY A 334 23.13 -37.44 34.21
CA GLY A 334 23.99 -38.33 34.98
C GLY A 334 23.52 -39.79 34.95
N ARG A 335 22.21 -40.01 35.07
CA ARG A 335 21.57 -41.34 34.94
C ARG A 335 21.75 -41.92 33.54
N ILE A 336 21.56 -41.11 32.50
CA ILE A 336 21.77 -41.52 31.09
C ILE A 336 23.23 -41.90 30.83
N MET A 337 24.19 -41.18 31.42
CA MET A 337 25.62 -41.47 31.31
C MET A 337 26.06 -42.62 32.23
N GLU A 338 25.16 -43.12 33.10
CA GLU A 338 25.46 -44.09 34.16
C GLU A 338 26.63 -43.66 35.07
N ASP A 339 26.85 -42.35 35.19
CA ASP A 339 27.95 -41.77 35.96
C ASP A 339 27.49 -41.42 37.37
N ARG A 340 27.85 -42.29 38.31
CA ARG A 340 27.44 -42.20 39.73
C ARG A 340 27.98 -40.96 40.41
N GLU A 341 29.16 -40.48 40.05
CA GLU A 341 29.73 -39.28 40.66
C GLU A 341 28.93 -38.04 40.24
N LEU A 342 28.50 -37.97 38.97
CA LEU A 342 27.65 -36.91 38.48
C LEU A 342 26.23 -36.98 39.07
N ILE A 343 25.64 -38.17 39.18
CA ILE A 343 24.33 -38.31 39.83
C ILE A 343 24.40 -37.81 41.29
N THR A 344 25.42 -38.26 42.03
CA THR A 344 25.65 -37.85 43.43
C THR A 344 25.83 -36.33 43.55
N TYR A 345 26.61 -35.72 42.65
CA TYR A 345 26.84 -34.28 42.67
C TYR A 345 25.57 -33.48 42.34
N GLY A 346 24.79 -33.91 41.36
CA GLY A 346 23.50 -33.30 41.03
C GLY A 346 22.50 -33.37 42.19
N LEU A 347 22.40 -34.51 42.88
CA LEU A 347 21.55 -34.69 44.07
C LEU A 347 21.97 -33.78 45.22
N LEU A 348 23.27 -33.61 45.46
CA LEU A 348 23.79 -32.69 46.48
C LEU A 348 23.40 -31.23 46.17
N ASN A 349 23.56 -30.80 44.93
CA ASN A 349 23.16 -29.45 44.51
C ASN A 349 21.64 -29.24 44.57
N GLN A 350 20.84 -30.26 44.21
CA GLN A 350 19.39 -30.23 44.36
C GLN A 350 18.99 -30.07 45.83
N LYS A 351 19.66 -30.81 46.74
CA LYS A 351 19.45 -30.70 48.19
C LYS A 351 19.76 -29.30 48.70
N GLU A 352 20.83 -28.66 48.21
CA GLU A 352 21.16 -27.27 48.57
C GLU A 352 20.12 -26.28 48.05
N GLN A 353 19.65 -26.45 46.81
CA GLN A 353 18.59 -25.64 46.22
C GLN A 353 17.28 -25.71 47.03
N ILE A 354 16.83 -26.92 47.41
CA ILE A 354 15.61 -27.12 48.22
C ILE A 354 15.74 -26.48 49.60
N LYS A 355 16.93 -26.53 50.22
CA LYS A 355 17.17 -25.88 51.51
C LYS A 355 16.98 -24.36 51.41
N LEU A 356 17.45 -23.76 50.33
CA LEU A 356 17.43 -22.31 50.08
C LEU A 356 16.11 -21.80 49.48
N ASP A 357 15.18 -22.67 49.09
CA ASP A 357 13.92 -22.26 48.45
C ASP A 357 12.89 -21.74 49.46
N ASP A 358 12.63 -20.44 49.51
CA ASP A 358 11.67 -19.83 50.44
C ASP A 358 10.19 -20.16 50.12
N ASN A 359 9.89 -20.78 48.97
CA ASN A 359 8.52 -21.10 48.57
C ASN A 359 8.01 -22.44 49.11
N LEU A 360 8.92 -23.34 49.51
CA LEU A 360 8.56 -24.65 50.06
C LEU A 360 8.29 -24.56 51.56
N SER A 361 7.21 -25.22 52.02
CA SER A 361 6.96 -25.36 53.45
C SER A 361 8.02 -26.23 54.13
N GLY A 362 8.22 -26.06 55.44
CA GLY A 362 9.23 -26.83 56.18
C GLY A 362 9.04 -28.35 56.09
N GLU A 363 7.79 -28.81 56.04
CA GLU A 363 7.44 -30.24 55.91
C GLU A 363 7.73 -30.78 54.50
N GLU A 364 7.45 -30.00 53.46
CA GLU A 364 7.77 -30.36 52.07
C GLU A 364 9.28 -30.41 51.83
N LYS A 365 10.03 -29.44 52.37
CA LYS A 365 11.50 -29.46 52.34
C LYS A 365 12.04 -30.72 53.01
N GLU A 366 11.56 -31.05 54.21
CA GLU A 366 12.03 -32.22 54.94
C GLU A 366 11.72 -33.52 54.21
N THR A 367 10.57 -33.62 53.55
CA THR A 367 10.17 -34.80 52.77
C THR A 367 11.07 -34.99 51.54
N GLN A 368 11.26 -33.94 50.73
CA GLN A 368 12.11 -34.03 49.54
C GLN A 368 13.58 -34.26 49.89
N ILE A 369 14.08 -33.62 50.97
CA ILE A 369 15.45 -33.84 51.45
C ILE A 369 15.63 -35.29 51.92
N LYS A 370 14.65 -35.88 52.59
CA LYS A 370 14.71 -37.30 53.00
C LYS A 370 14.76 -38.25 51.82
N GLU A 371 14.02 -37.96 50.76
CA GLU A 371 14.04 -38.75 49.52
C GLU A 371 15.44 -38.69 48.88
N ILE A 372 15.99 -37.48 48.70
CA ILE A 372 17.34 -37.29 48.19
C ILE A 372 18.39 -37.96 49.09
N ASP A 373 18.26 -37.87 50.41
CA ASP A 373 19.19 -38.52 51.35
C ASP A 373 19.13 -40.04 51.31
N THR A 374 17.96 -40.60 51.01
CA THR A 374 17.80 -42.05 50.82
C THR A 374 18.53 -42.47 49.54
N GLU A 375 18.27 -41.79 48.43
CA GLU A 375 18.93 -42.05 47.14
C GLU A 375 20.46 -41.87 47.23
N LEU A 376 20.93 -40.81 47.90
CA LEU A 376 22.35 -40.58 48.14
C LEU A 376 23.00 -41.70 48.96
N SER A 377 22.30 -42.20 49.99
CA SER A 377 22.79 -43.30 50.83
C SER A 377 22.88 -44.63 50.09
N GLU A 378 22.02 -44.84 49.09
CA GLU A 378 22.06 -46.01 48.22
C GLU A 378 23.30 -45.93 47.32
N TYR A 379 23.52 -44.80 46.64
CA TYR A 379 24.72 -44.58 45.83
C TYR A 379 26.01 -44.67 46.64
N GLU A 380 26.05 -44.13 47.87
CA GLU A 380 27.22 -44.26 48.74
C GLU A 380 27.54 -45.71 49.13
N LYS A 381 26.50 -46.54 49.40
CA LYS A 381 26.69 -47.96 49.69
C LYS A 381 27.22 -48.70 48.48
N GLU A 382 26.64 -48.44 47.31
CA GLU A 382 27.10 -49.07 46.08
C GLU A 382 28.54 -48.68 45.72
N LEU A 383 28.94 -47.42 45.93
CA LEU A 383 30.33 -46.97 45.74
C LEU A 383 31.29 -47.67 46.71
N LYS A 384 30.92 -47.81 47.99
CA LYS A 384 31.73 -48.54 48.98
C LYS A 384 31.87 -50.02 48.64
N GLU A 385 30.82 -50.65 48.14
CA GLU A 385 30.85 -52.05 47.69
C GLU A 385 31.74 -52.23 46.46
N LEU A 386 31.65 -51.32 45.48
CA LEU A 386 32.50 -51.33 44.29
C LEU A 386 33.98 -51.12 44.66
N GLN A 387 34.26 -50.19 45.58
CA GLN A 387 35.61 -49.91 46.04
C GLN A 387 36.21 -51.10 46.80
N LYS A 388 35.41 -51.77 47.64
CA LYS A 388 35.81 -53.01 48.31
C LYS A 388 36.09 -54.14 47.30
N GLN A 389 35.31 -54.26 46.24
CA GLN A 389 35.56 -55.24 45.17
C GLN A 389 36.82 -54.92 44.37
N LEU A 390 37.11 -53.64 44.11
CA LEU A 390 38.33 -53.18 43.45
C LEU A 390 39.58 -53.43 44.32
N GLU A 391 39.48 -53.18 45.63
CA GLU A 391 40.54 -53.47 46.61
C GLU A 391 40.79 -54.99 46.72
N GLU A 392 39.74 -55.81 46.80
CA GLU A 392 39.85 -57.28 46.82
C GLU A 392 40.46 -57.84 45.51
N GLN A 393 40.23 -57.19 44.36
CA GLN A 393 40.85 -57.56 43.08
C GLN A 393 42.32 -57.09 42.96
N GLN A 394 42.67 -55.95 43.57
CA GLN A 394 44.06 -55.48 43.61
C GLN A 394 44.92 -56.33 44.57
N ASP A 395 44.36 -56.74 45.71
CA ASP A 395 45.03 -57.65 46.65
C ASP A 395 45.23 -59.06 46.07
N GLN A 396 44.32 -59.55 45.21
CA GLN A 396 44.51 -60.82 44.47
C GLN A 396 45.60 -60.74 43.39
N ASN A 397 45.81 -59.57 42.77
CA ASN A 397 46.87 -59.38 41.77
C ASN A 397 48.26 -59.11 42.37
N GLN A 398 48.34 -58.62 43.62
CA GLN A 398 49.63 -58.49 44.33
C GLN A 398 50.10 -59.82 44.97
N SER A 399 49.19 -60.74 45.28
CA SER A 399 49.53 -62.09 45.79
C SER A 399 49.97 -63.10 44.71
N SER A 400 49.97 -62.72 43.43
CA SER A 400 50.30 -63.59 42.29
C SER A 400 51.61 -63.22 41.55
N THR A 401 52.43 -62.31 42.11
CA THR A 401 53.72 -61.89 41.50
C THR A 401 54.97 -62.54 42.12
N GLU A 402 54.86 -63.39 43.14
CA GLU A 402 56.05 -64.06 43.75
C GLU A 402 56.33 -65.50 43.27
N SER A 403 55.60 -66.04 42.29
CA SER A 403 55.87 -67.38 41.76
C SER A 403 55.75 -67.47 40.24
N ASN A 404 56.71 -66.87 39.54
CA ASN A 404 57.39 -67.50 38.38
C ASN A 404 58.46 -66.55 37.84
N ILE A 405 59.64 -66.61 38.46
CA ILE A 405 60.90 -66.36 37.76
C ILE A 405 61.20 -67.64 36.98
N GLU A 406 61.18 -67.54 35.65
CA GLU A 406 61.93 -68.33 34.65
C GLU A 406 61.07 -68.52 33.39
N ASP A 407 61.26 -67.69 32.38
CA ASP A 407 62.08 -68.05 31.21
C ASP A 407 61.83 -67.06 30.05
N LYS A 408 62.95 -66.79 29.37
CA LYS A 408 63.25 -66.04 28.14
C LYS A 408 62.08 -65.84 27.15
N GLY A 409 62.04 -64.78 26.34
CA GLY A 409 63.09 -63.86 25.96
C GLY A 409 62.65 -62.98 24.78
N ALA A 410 63.51 -62.00 24.50
CA ALA A 410 63.54 -61.01 23.41
C ALA A 410 62.76 -61.33 22.11
N ALA A 411 62.09 -60.31 21.54
CA ALA A 411 62.73 -59.41 20.58
C ALA A 411 61.71 -58.46 19.91
N GLU A 412 62.05 -57.18 19.92
CA GLU A 412 61.55 -56.13 19.03
C GLU A 412 61.97 -56.39 17.55
N THR A 413 61.23 -55.81 16.59
CA THR A 413 61.70 -54.82 15.56
C THR A 413 61.00 -54.95 14.17
N LYS A 414 60.34 -53.84 13.74
CA LYS A 414 60.43 -53.05 12.46
C LYS A 414 60.58 -53.76 11.06
N PRO A 415 60.59 -53.05 9.89
CA PRO A 415 59.62 -52.11 9.25
C PRO A 415 59.49 -52.25 7.67
N ALA A 416 58.61 -51.44 7.04
CA ALA A 416 58.67 -50.73 5.72
C ALA A 416 58.94 -51.41 4.32
N VAL A 417 58.26 -50.89 3.26
CA VAL A 417 58.77 -50.34 1.94
C VAL A 417 57.98 -50.70 0.63
N LYS A 418 57.63 -49.64 -0.16
CA LYS A 418 57.44 -49.40 -1.66
C LYS A 418 56.59 -50.35 -2.55
N GLU A 419 56.00 -49.96 -3.70
CA GLU A 419 56.55 -49.27 -4.91
C GLU A 419 55.47 -48.80 -5.94
N GLU A 420 55.88 -47.96 -6.91
CA GLU A 420 55.16 -47.22 -7.98
C GLU A 420 54.66 -48.04 -9.20
N ALA A 421 53.73 -47.48 -10.00
CA ALA A 421 53.87 -47.38 -11.47
C ALA A 421 52.79 -46.48 -12.14
N GLU A 422 53.28 -45.61 -13.03
CA GLU A 422 52.61 -44.60 -13.86
C GLU A 422 52.15 -45.14 -15.24
N LYS A 423 51.17 -44.49 -15.90
CA LYS A 423 51.24 -44.15 -17.34
C LYS A 423 50.20 -43.11 -17.79
N GLU A 424 50.73 -42.01 -18.31
CA GLU A 424 50.13 -40.94 -19.15
C GLU A 424 49.39 -41.47 -20.39
N SER A 425 48.39 -40.78 -20.98
CA SER A 425 48.52 -39.58 -21.84
C SER A 425 47.17 -39.42 -22.59
N ALA A 426 46.71 -38.32 -23.18
CA ALA A 426 47.03 -36.90 -23.17
C ALA A 426 45.87 -36.21 -23.94
N SER A 427 45.48 -35.01 -23.50
CA SER A 427 44.66 -34.05 -24.23
C SER A 427 45.52 -33.14 -25.12
N LYS A 428 44.96 -32.63 -26.23
CA LYS A 428 45.10 -31.24 -26.76
C LYS A 428 44.33 -31.16 -28.09
N ASP A 429 43.24 -30.42 -28.19
CA ASP A 429 43.11 -28.96 -28.31
C ASP A 429 43.62 -28.39 -29.66
N SER A 430 42.71 -27.88 -30.50
CA SER A 430 42.71 -26.48 -30.98
C SER A 430 41.80 -26.24 -32.20
N SER A 431 41.13 -25.08 -32.17
CA SER A 431 40.46 -24.34 -33.26
C SER A 431 39.15 -24.96 -33.79
N ASN A 432 38.08 -24.22 -34.09
CA ASN A 432 38.09 -23.01 -34.89
C ASN A 432 36.79 -22.20 -34.72
N LYS A 433 36.92 -20.92 -35.01
CA LYS A 433 35.94 -19.84 -35.18
C LYS A 433 34.86 -20.21 -36.22
N SER A 434 33.60 -19.78 -36.04
CA SER A 434 32.70 -19.13 -37.05
C SER A 434 31.21 -19.43 -36.84
N SER A 435 30.41 -18.36 -36.96
CA SER A 435 28.94 -18.25 -37.11
C SER A 435 28.13 -17.97 -35.86
#